data_AF-A0ABD6J5H1-F1
#
_entry.id   AF-A0ABD6J5H1-F1
#
_cell.length_a   1.000
_cell.length_b   1.000
_cell.length_c   1.000
_cell.angle_alpha   90.00
_cell.angle_beta   90.00
_cell.angle_gamma   90.00
#
_symmetry.space_group_name_H-M   'P 1'
#
loop_
_entity.id
_entity.type
_entity.pdbx_description
1 polymer ?
#
loop_
_entity_poly.entity_id
_entity_poly.type
_entity_poly.pdbx_seq_one_letter_code
_entity_poly.pdbx_strand_id
1 'polypeptide(L)'
;MSVDDAIKKAENQESTNVVKMPIPFTMTQSGTIKANSLRNIGLILEQDDVLKGTFAYNEFSFADEVIKSIPQLHIKCGYVEDNYISSILRYIEDKYGVLFTERLLQMAVSNDAQSNSYNPVKKYLEEAEKEWDGEQRVALLLPKFLGVEISEVTTLQTKIFFVGAVAKVFNPNSKFDYVLDLVGGQGVGKTTFLKKISNGWYTDQFTDFKDKDSYMNMQRALIVNDDEMTATNNSDFETLKKFISSEELEYRPPYGRSAVRRPKNFVIARTTNESTYLKDKTGERRFMPSMANKRRQIKSPITDLTPEIIKQFWGECVHYYKEGFNFMLSDEENELLEENRKSFMYIDEAETQIEEVLAGWPGTFITSSQIAKELGEENLIKNRKLAKKIKYIMDNHKEWEPAHKKINGISKRGYKKV
;
A
#
# COMPACT_ATOMS: atom_id res chain seq x y z
N MET A 1 14.78 -41.25 51.29
CA MET A 1 14.91 -40.58 49.98
C MET A 1 13.54 -40.59 49.35
N SER A 2 12.97 -39.42 49.08
CA SER A 2 11.63 -39.34 48.50
C SER A 2 11.66 -39.80 47.04
N VAL A 3 10.52 -40.27 46.52
CA VAL A 3 10.36 -40.63 45.10
C VAL A 3 10.67 -39.40 44.20
N ASP A 4 10.39 -38.20 44.70
CA ASP A 4 10.69 -36.93 44.02
C ASP A 4 12.20 -36.64 43.92
N ASP A 5 13.01 -37.10 44.89
CA ASP A 5 14.47 -36.97 44.84
C ASP A 5 15.10 -37.93 43.82
N ALA A 6 14.45 -39.06 43.56
CA ALA A 6 14.86 -40.02 42.52
C ALA A 6 14.47 -39.53 41.12
N ILE A 7 13.28 -38.93 40.99
CA ILE A 7 12.81 -38.31 39.73
C ILE A 7 13.70 -37.12 39.34
N LYS A 8 14.04 -36.23 40.29
CA LYS A 8 14.98 -35.12 40.03
C LYS A 8 16.39 -35.57 39.68
N LYS A 9 16.84 -36.72 40.19
CA LYS A 9 18.13 -37.32 39.80
C LYS A 9 18.08 -37.97 38.42
N ALA A 10 16.94 -38.55 38.03
CA ALA A 10 16.73 -39.09 36.69
C ALA A 10 16.59 -37.97 35.65
N GLU A 11 15.86 -36.90 35.95
CA GLU A 11 15.70 -35.72 35.08
C GLU A 11 17.02 -34.94 34.90
N ASN A 12 17.87 -34.86 35.94
CA ASN A 12 19.23 -34.29 35.82
C ASN A 12 20.26 -35.23 35.15
N GLN A 13 19.94 -36.52 34.96
CA GLN A 13 20.79 -37.45 34.22
C GLN A 13 20.39 -37.56 32.74
N GLU A 14 19.20 -37.10 32.37
CA GLU A 14 18.71 -37.01 30.99
C GLU A 14 19.05 -35.69 30.28
N SER A 15 19.91 -34.85 30.85
CA SER A 15 20.64 -33.84 30.07
C SER A 15 21.70 -34.56 29.21
N THR A 16 21.20 -35.20 28.16
CA THR A 16 21.90 -35.94 27.13
C THR A 16 23.23 -35.26 26.75
N ASN A 17 24.33 -35.98 26.93
CA ASN A 17 25.57 -35.80 26.18
C ASN A 17 25.27 -36.03 24.68
N VAL A 18 24.65 -35.05 24.01
CA VAL A 18 24.59 -35.05 22.55
C VAL A 18 25.98 -34.69 22.08
N VAL A 19 26.78 -35.70 21.75
CA VAL A 19 28.04 -35.50 21.03
C VAL A 19 27.69 -34.84 19.70
N LYS A 20 27.91 -33.52 19.59
CA LYS A 20 27.75 -32.82 18.32
C LYS A 20 28.72 -33.43 17.32
N MET A 21 28.18 -34.12 16.32
CA MET A 21 29.00 -34.58 15.22
C MET A 21 29.62 -33.38 14.50
N PRO A 22 30.91 -33.46 14.14
CA PRO A 22 31.56 -32.39 13.40
C PRO A 22 30.87 -32.19 12.04
N ILE A 23 30.77 -30.94 11.61
CA ILE A 23 30.15 -30.58 10.33
C ILE A 23 30.90 -31.31 9.19
N PRO A 24 30.22 -32.07 8.32
CA PRO A 24 30.87 -32.91 7.30
C PRO A 24 31.29 -32.09 6.08
N PHE A 25 32.35 -31.30 6.26
CA PHE A 25 32.89 -30.43 5.22
C PHE A 25 33.48 -31.21 4.05
N THR A 26 33.26 -30.68 2.84
CA THR A 26 34.05 -31.05 1.68
C THR A 26 35.46 -30.49 1.84
N MET A 27 36.46 -31.38 1.80
CA MET A 27 37.87 -31.04 1.94
C MET A 27 38.57 -30.89 0.58
N THR A 28 39.71 -30.22 0.57
CA THR A 28 40.67 -30.22 -0.54
C THR A 28 41.48 -31.52 -0.54
N GLN A 29 42.28 -31.73 -1.60
CA GLN A 29 43.25 -32.85 -1.63
C GLN A 29 44.30 -32.75 -0.51
N SER A 30 44.60 -31.54 -0.02
CA SER A 30 45.51 -31.29 1.10
C SER A 30 44.87 -31.47 2.49
N GLY A 31 43.59 -31.86 2.57
CA GLY A 31 42.88 -32.10 3.83
C GLY A 31 42.32 -30.86 4.52
N THR A 32 42.41 -29.68 3.91
CA THR A 32 41.83 -28.43 4.44
C THR A 32 40.40 -28.23 3.96
N ILE A 33 39.57 -27.45 4.68
CA ILE A 33 38.21 -27.15 4.25
C ILE A 33 38.23 -26.40 2.90
N LYS A 34 37.40 -26.84 1.95
CA LYS A 34 37.33 -26.24 0.61
C LYS A 34 36.66 -24.85 0.66
N ALA A 35 37.45 -23.79 0.48
CA ALA A 35 37.02 -22.38 0.52
C ALA A 35 36.11 -21.93 -0.64
N ASN A 36 36.08 -22.65 -1.75
CA ASN A 36 35.19 -22.36 -2.90
C ASN A 36 33.99 -23.32 -2.96
N SER A 37 33.43 -23.68 -1.80
CA SER A 37 32.33 -24.63 -1.67
C SER A 37 31.08 -23.95 -1.09
N LEU A 38 30.10 -23.67 -1.95
CA LEU A 38 28.77 -23.20 -1.52
C LEU A 38 28.13 -24.19 -0.52
N ARG A 39 28.32 -25.49 -0.75
CA ARG A 39 27.84 -26.57 0.13
C ARG A 39 28.40 -26.44 1.54
N ASN A 40 29.69 -26.10 1.69
CA ASN A 40 30.28 -25.97 3.02
C ASN A 40 29.68 -24.80 3.79
N ILE A 41 29.41 -23.67 3.12
CA ILE A 41 28.73 -22.53 3.76
C ILE A 41 27.31 -22.91 4.16
N GLY A 42 26.55 -23.57 3.29
CA GLY A 42 25.21 -24.08 3.61
C GLY A 42 25.21 -24.96 4.86
N LEU A 43 26.15 -25.92 4.95
CA LEU A 43 26.29 -26.75 6.15
C LEU A 43 26.59 -25.94 7.43
N ILE A 44 27.37 -24.86 7.33
CA ILE A 44 27.59 -23.95 8.47
C ILE A 44 26.28 -23.26 8.84
N LEU A 45 25.56 -22.68 7.88
CA LEU A 45 24.29 -22.00 8.14
C LEU A 45 23.24 -22.96 8.70
N GLU A 46 23.26 -24.25 8.35
CA GLU A 46 22.29 -25.23 8.82
C GLU A 46 22.62 -25.86 10.19
N GLN A 47 23.91 -25.90 10.58
CA GLN A 47 24.38 -26.70 11.73
C GLN A 47 25.13 -25.90 12.80
N ASP A 48 25.63 -24.71 12.48
CA ASP A 48 26.33 -23.86 13.44
C ASP A 48 25.38 -23.29 14.50
N ASP A 49 25.72 -23.41 15.78
CA ASP A 49 24.83 -22.96 16.87
C ASP A 49 24.49 -21.47 16.85
N VAL A 50 25.41 -20.64 16.34
CA VAL A 50 25.22 -19.20 16.27
C VAL A 50 24.45 -18.84 15.01
N LEU A 51 24.76 -19.45 13.87
CA LEU A 51 24.16 -19.07 12.58
C LEU A 51 22.88 -19.83 12.20
N LYS A 52 22.61 -21.00 12.80
CA LYS A 52 21.43 -21.82 12.48
C LYS A 52 20.11 -21.10 12.70
N GLY A 53 19.25 -21.08 11.70
CA GLY A 53 17.93 -20.46 11.77
C GLY A 53 17.99 -18.93 11.88
N THR A 54 19.06 -18.32 11.34
CA THR A 54 19.22 -16.86 11.34
C THR A 54 18.45 -16.22 10.20
N PHE A 55 18.43 -16.84 9.03
CA PHE A 55 17.89 -16.26 7.82
C PHE A 55 16.55 -16.90 7.45
N ALA A 56 15.66 -16.08 6.92
CA ALA A 56 14.37 -16.48 6.39
C ALA A 56 13.99 -15.59 5.21
N TYR A 57 13.25 -16.16 4.26
CA TYR A 57 12.72 -15.39 3.13
C TYR A 57 11.35 -14.83 3.50
N ASN A 58 11.23 -13.50 3.52
CA ASN A 58 9.97 -12.83 3.73
C ASN A 58 9.18 -12.81 2.42
N GLU A 59 8.15 -13.67 2.33
CA GLU A 59 7.29 -13.82 1.16
C GLU A 59 6.44 -12.58 0.88
N PHE A 60 6.21 -11.74 1.88
CA PHE A 60 5.46 -10.50 1.71
C PHE A 60 6.32 -9.44 1.02
N SER A 61 7.52 -9.14 1.55
CA SER A 61 8.39 -8.11 0.99
C SER A 61 9.35 -8.61 -0.10
N PHE A 62 9.34 -9.91 -0.39
CA PHE A 62 10.26 -10.59 -1.33
C PHE A 62 11.75 -10.41 -1.00
N ALA A 63 12.10 -10.41 0.28
CA ALA A 63 13.45 -10.11 0.75
C ALA A 63 13.99 -11.17 1.72
N ASP A 64 15.31 -11.37 1.69
CA ASP A 64 16.00 -12.16 2.71
C ASP A 64 16.13 -11.33 3.98
N GLU A 65 15.77 -11.91 5.12
CA GLU A 65 15.75 -11.24 6.42
C GLU A 65 16.43 -12.08 7.50
N VAL A 66 16.94 -11.38 8.51
CA VAL A 66 17.38 -11.95 9.77
C VAL A 66 16.18 -12.07 10.70
N ILE A 67 15.84 -13.30 11.10
CA ILE A 67 14.77 -13.60 12.07
C ILE A 67 15.31 -13.90 13.47
N LYS A 68 16.62 -14.09 13.61
CA LYS A 68 17.30 -14.32 14.89
C LYS A 68 18.47 -13.34 15.05
N SER A 69 18.36 -12.40 15.98
CA SER A 69 19.46 -11.47 16.29
C SER A 69 20.68 -12.23 16.83
N ILE A 70 21.88 -11.78 16.48
CA ILE A 70 23.16 -12.33 16.94
C ILE A 70 24.00 -11.19 17.52
N PRO A 71 23.82 -10.86 18.82
CA PRO A 71 24.47 -9.71 19.44
C PRO A 71 26.00 -9.74 19.36
N GLN A 72 26.61 -10.92 19.48
CA GLN A 72 28.07 -11.10 19.40
C GLN A 72 28.65 -10.82 18.01
N LEU A 73 27.81 -10.78 16.97
CA LEU A 73 28.18 -10.38 15.61
C LEU A 73 27.60 -9.02 15.22
N HIS A 74 26.97 -8.30 16.17
CA HIS A 74 26.24 -7.05 15.93
C HIS A 74 25.13 -7.16 14.86
N ILE A 75 24.55 -8.35 14.69
CA ILE A 75 23.46 -8.61 13.74
C ILE A 75 22.11 -8.48 14.44
N LYS A 76 21.19 -7.70 13.86
CA LYS A 76 19.83 -7.49 14.37
C LYS A 76 18.80 -8.13 13.46
N CYS A 77 17.61 -8.41 13.98
CA CYS A 77 16.48 -8.83 13.17
C CYS A 77 16.06 -7.72 12.19
N GLY A 78 15.55 -8.11 11.02
CA GLY A 78 15.19 -7.21 9.93
C GLY A 78 15.91 -7.58 8.63
N TYR A 79 16.13 -6.61 7.74
CA TYR A 79 16.81 -6.87 6.48
C TYR A 79 18.25 -7.35 6.68
N VAL A 80 18.71 -8.23 5.79
CA VAL A 80 20.13 -8.54 5.69
C VAL A 80 20.87 -7.28 5.19
N GLU A 81 21.79 -6.78 6.00
CA GLU A 81 22.66 -5.64 5.67
C GLU A 81 24.06 -6.11 5.22
N ASP A 82 24.73 -5.32 4.39
CA ASP A 82 26.04 -5.67 3.81
C ASP A 82 27.11 -5.93 4.89
N ASN A 83 27.10 -5.18 5.99
CA ASN A 83 28.02 -5.36 7.12
C ASN A 83 27.83 -6.71 7.84
N TYR A 84 26.66 -7.33 7.77
CA TYR A 84 26.42 -8.66 8.35
C TYR A 84 27.22 -9.72 7.61
N ILE A 85 27.33 -9.61 6.29
CA ILE A 85 28.14 -10.52 5.45
C ILE A 85 29.60 -10.51 5.91
N SER A 86 30.20 -9.33 6.11
CA SER A 86 31.58 -9.22 6.60
C SER A 86 31.75 -9.81 8.01
N SER A 87 30.78 -9.59 8.88
CA SER A 87 30.80 -10.09 10.26
C SER A 87 30.72 -11.62 10.31
N ILE A 88 29.89 -12.21 9.45
CA ILE A 88 29.75 -13.67 9.33
C ILE A 88 31.00 -14.30 8.72
N LEU A 89 31.59 -13.69 7.68
CA LEU A 89 32.84 -14.19 7.10
C LEU A 89 33.95 -14.27 8.15
N ARG A 90 34.13 -13.20 8.92
CA ARG A 90 35.13 -13.16 10.01
C ARG A 90 34.85 -14.25 11.05
N TYR A 91 33.60 -14.39 11.49
CA TYR A 91 33.22 -15.44 12.44
C TYR A 91 33.52 -16.85 11.91
N ILE A 92 33.24 -17.09 10.63
CA ILE A 92 33.52 -18.38 9.98
C ILE A 92 35.02 -18.62 9.90
N GLU A 93 35.81 -17.61 9.56
CA GLU A 93 37.28 -17.71 9.51
C GLU A 93 37.86 -18.03 10.88
N ASP A 94 37.46 -17.27 11.91
CA ASP A 94 37.92 -17.44 13.29
C ASP A 94 37.57 -18.83 13.85
N LYS A 95 36.38 -19.37 13.52
CA LYS A 95 35.88 -20.64 14.08
C LYS A 95 36.31 -21.88 13.29
N TYR A 96 36.31 -21.80 11.96
CA TYR A 96 36.51 -22.95 11.07
C TYR A 96 37.83 -22.91 10.30
N GLY A 97 38.61 -21.82 10.40
CA GLY A 97 39.90 -21.71 9.73
C GLY A 97 39.80 -21.66 8.19
N VAL A 98 38.68 -21.15 7.66
CA VAL A 98 38.44 -21.02 6.23
C VAL A 98 37.78 -19.68 5.90
N LEU A 99 38.34 -18.98 4.91
CA LEU A 99 37.78 -17.74 4.38
C LEU A 99 37.05 -18.01 3.07
N PHE A 100 35.73 -17.82 3.07
CA PHE A 100 34.91 -17.88 1.85
C PHE A 100 34.85 -16.53 1.15
N THR A 101 34.43 -16.51 -0.12
CA THR A 101 34.15 -15.25 -0.80
C THR A 101 32.79 -14.71 -0.39
N GLU A 102 32.67 -13.37 -0.34
CA GLU A 102 31.41 -12.67 -0.06
C GLU A 102 30.27 -13.15 -0.98
N ARG A 103 30.55 -13.30 -2.28
CA ARG A 103 29.57 -13.82 -3.24
C ARG A 103 29.03 -15.20 -2.86
N LEU A 104 29.89 -16.12 -2.43
CA LEU A 104 29.44 -17.47 -2.03
C LEU A 104 28.60 -17.41 -0.76
N LEU A 105 28.96 -16.54 0.20
CA LEU A 105 28.17 -16.35 1.41
C LEU A 105 26.78 -15.77 1.09
N GLN A 106 26.70 -14.73 0.26
CA GLN A 106 25.42 -14.15 -0.17
C GLN A 106 24.53 -15.20 -0.86
N MET A 107 25.10 -16.04 -1.74
CA MET A 107 24.37 -17.15 -2.37
C MET A 107 23.88 -18.18 -1.35
N ALA A 108 24.67 -18.50 -0.32
CA ALA A 108 24.30 -19.44 0.73
C ALA A 108 23.21 -18.87 1.64
N VAL A 109 23.33 -17.60 2.04
CA VAL A 109 22.31 -16.88 2.82
C VAL A 109 20.99 -16.87 2.09
N SER A 110 20.98 -16.58 0.79
CA SER A 110 19.74 -16.59 0.01
C SER A 110 19.14 -18.00 -0.10
N ASN A 111 19.95 -19.03 -0.31
CA ASN A 111 19.46 -20.42 -0.32
C ASN A 111 18.89 -20.87 1.04
N ASP A 112 19.56 -20.50 2.13
CA ASP A 112 19.12 -20.79 3.51
C ASP A 112 17.81 -20.05 3.82
N ALA A 113 17.73 -18.76 3.47
CA ALA A 113 16.52 -17.95 3.61
C ALA A 113 15.33 -18.54 2.85
N GLN A 114 15.52 -18.89 1.56
CA GLN A 114 14.46 -19.48 0.72
C GLN A 114 13.98 -20.85 1.21
N SER A 115 14.84 -21.60 1.90
CA SER A 115 14.45 -22.87 2.53
C SER A 115 13.61 -22.65 3.80
N ASN A 116 13.61 -21.42 4.32
CA ASN A 116 12.93 -20.99 5.55
C ASN A 116 12.01 -19.80 5.27
N SER A 117 11.05 -19.95 4.35
CA SER A 117 10.13 -18.86 3.98
C SER A 117 9.06 -18.60 5.04
N TYR A 118 8.66 -17.34 5.17
CA TYR A 118 7.56 -16.92 6.04
C TYR A 118 6.87 -15.65 5.53
N ASN A 119 5.63 -15.42 5.94
CA ASN A 119 4.90 -14.18 5.65
C ASN A 119 4.46 -13.52 6.97
N PRO A 120 5.16 -12.47 7.45
CA PRO A 120 4.87 -11.87 8.74
C PRO A 120 3.48 -11.21 8.80
N VAL A 121 3.03 -10.60 7.70
CA VAL A 121 1.71 -9.96 7.64
C VAL A 121 0.62 -11.01 7.72
N LYS A 122 0.74 -12.08 6.94
CA LYS A 122 -0.22 -13.20 6.95
C LYS A 122 -0.29 -13.84 8.33
N LYS A 123 0.85 -14.11 8.97
CA LYS A 123 0.90 -14.66 10.33
C LYS A 123 0.18 -13.75 11.32
N TYR A 124 0.44 -12.44 11.29
CA TYR A 124 -0.25 -11.47 12.15
C TYR A 124 -1.76 -11.45 11.91
N LEU A 125 -2.21 -11.46 10.65
CA LEU A 125 -3.62 -11.47 10.29
C LEU A 125 -4.32 -12.78 10.73
N GLU A 126 -3.67 -13.92 10.60
CA GLU A 126 -4.17 -15.21 11.09
C GLU A 126 -4.26 -15.25 12.62
N GLU A 127 -3.31 -14.65 13.34
CA GLU A 127 -3.36 -14.49 14.80
C GLU A 127 -4.48 -13.52 15.22
N ALA A 128 -4.63 -12.41 14.50
CA ALA A 128 -5.68 -11.43 14.75
C ALA A 128 -7.09 -12.02 14.61
N GLU A 129 -7.33 -12.85 13.60
CA GLU A 129 -8.62 -13.52 13.42
C GLU A 129 -8.91 -14.57 14.49
N LYS A 130 -7.92 -15.35 14.91
CA LYS A 130 -8.07 -16.32 16.01
C LYS A 130 -8.45 -15.64 17.33
N GLU A 131 -7.95 -14.42 17.54
CA GLU A 131 -8.20 -13.64 18.76
C GLU A 131 -9.36 -12.65 18.61
N TRP A 132 -10.04 -12.63 17.46
CA TRP A 132 -11.16 -11.73 17.24
C TRP A 132 -12.31 -12.05 18.18
N ASP A 133 -12.81 -11.03 18.86
CA ASP A 133 -13.86 -11.15 19.89
C ASP A 133 -15.29 -11.17 19.33
N GLY A 134 -15.46 -11.09 18.01
CA GLY A 134 -16.77 -11.08 17.35
C GLY A 134 -17.46 -9.72 17.30
N GLU A 135 -16.90 -8.66 17.89
CA GLU A 135 -17.51 -7.34 17.82
C GLU A 135 -17.23 -6.66 16.47
N GLN A 136 -18.28 -6.02 15.93
CA GLN A 136 -18.21 -5.26 14.69
C GLN A 136 -17.62 -3.87 14.92
N ARG A 137 -16.47 -3.58 14.31
CA ARG A 137 -15.73 -2.32 14.43
C ARG A 137 -15.61 -1.59 13.10
N VAL A 138 -15.71 -2.29 11.97
CA VAL A 138 -15.52 -1.70 10.63
C VAL A 138 -16.39 -0.47 10.40
N ALA A 139 -17.69 -0.53 10.72
CA ALA A 139 -18.60 0.58 10.50
C ALA A 139 -18.24 1.86 11.29
N LEU A 140 -17.48 1.73 12.37
CA LEU A 140 -17.19 2.83 13.30
C LEU A 140 -15.71 3.20 13.35
N LEU A 141 -14.82 2.54 12.61
CA LEU A 141 -13.38 2.84 12.67
C LEU A 141 -13.09 4.27 12.19
N LEU A 142 -13.43 4.61 10.94
CA LEU A 142 -13.20 5.96 10.41
C LEU A 142 -14.05 7.02 11.15
N PRO A 143 -15.33 6.78 11.48
CA PRO A 143 -16.09 7.72 12.30
C PRO A 143 -15.47 8.01 13.67
N LYS A 144 -15.07 6.99 14.44
CA LYS A 144 -14.53 7.20 15.79
C LYS A 144 -13.20 7.95 15.77
N PHE A 145 -12.28 7.58 14.88
CA PHE A 145 -10.90 8.06 14.91
C PHE A 145 -10.63 9.24 13.98
N LEU A 146 -11.40 9.41 12.91
CA LEU A 146 -11.23 10.49 11.95
C LEU A 146 -12.45 11.42 11.87
N GLY A 147 -13.54 11.13 12.59
CA GLY A 147 -14.74 11.96 12.58
C GLY A 147 -15.46 11.95 11.24
N VAL A 148 -15.28 10.89 10.45
CA VAL A 148 -16.04 10.66 9.22
C VAL A 148 -17.51 10.42 9.58
N GLU A 149 -18.42 10.77 8.67
CA GLU A 149 -19.83 10.52 8.85
C GLU A 149 -20.15 9.04 9.04
N ILE A 150 -21.05 8.71 9.97
CA ILE A 150 -21.59 7.36 10.07
C ILE A 150 -22.64 7.21 8.96
N SER A 151 -22.34 6.35 7.99
CA SER A 151 -23.21 6.10 6.84
C SER A 151 -22.94 4.71 6.26
N GLU A 152 -23.85 4.24 5.42
CA GLU A 152 -23.66 3.00 4.66
C GLU A 152 -22.43 3.11 3.75
N VAL A 153 -22.22 4.25 3.08
CA VAL A 153 -21.07 4.45 2.18
C VAL A 153 -19.74 4.39 2.93
N THR A 154 -19.66 5.00 4.12
CA THR A 154 -18.45 4.94 4.95
C THR A 154 -18.16 3.51 5.42
N THR A 155 -19.19 2.76 5.79
CA THR A 155 -19.04 1.34 6.18
C THR A 155 -18.55 0.51 5.00
N LEU A 156 -19.15 0.69 3.83
CA LEU A 156 -18.78 0.00 2.59
C LEU A 156 -17.35 0.30 2.17
N GLN A 157 -16.95 1.57 2.10
CA GLN A 157 -15.58 1.98 1.75
C GLN A 157 -14.54 1.39 2.72
N THR A 158 -14.85 1.38 4.02
CA THR A 158 -13.98 0.78 5.04
C THR A 158 -13.85 -0.73 4.83
N LYS A 159 -14.96 -1.43 4.58
CA LYS A 159 -14.93 -2.88 4.25
C LYS A 159 -14.10 -3.15 2.99
N ILE A 160 -14.41 -2.50 1.87
CA ILE A 160 -13.71 -2.70 0.59
C ILE A 160 -12.20 -2.50 0.77
N PHE A 161 -11.79 -1.41 1.42
CA PHE A 161 -10.37 -1.09 1.55
C PHE A 161 -9.61 -2.09 2.42
N PHE A 162 -10.08 -2.34 3.65
CA PHE A 162 -9.34 -3.14 4.62
C PHE A 162 -9.46 -4.64 4.35
N VAL A 163 -10.63 -5.13 3.92
CA VAL A 163 -10.76 -6.53 3.45
C VAL A 163 -9.97 -6.73 2.16
N GLY A 164 -9.88 -5.70 1.31
CA GLY A 164 -9.00 -5.67 0.15
C GLY A 164 -7.52 -5.83 0.53
N ALA A 165 -7.07 -5.12 1.57
CA ALA A 165 -5.72 -5.27 2.10
C ALA A 165 -5.45 -6.69 2.61
N VAL A 166 -6.41 -7.32 3.30
CA VAL A 166 -6.34 -8.74 3.67
C VAL A 166 -6.20 -9.61 2.41
N ALA A 167 -7.05 -9.39 1.40
CA ALA A 167 -6.98 -10.14 0.15
C ALA A 167 -5.61 -10.02 -0.52
N LYS A 168 -4.96 -8.85 -0.49
CA LYS A 168 -3.61 -8.65 -1.02
C LYS A 168 -2.52 -9.43 -0.28
N VAL A 169 -2.76 -9.86 0.97
CA VAL A 169 -1.84 -10.69 1.74
C VAL A 169 -2.07 -12.18 1.47
N PHE A 170 -3.33 -12.62 1.44
CA PHE A 170 -3.69 -14.04 1.26
C PHE A 170 -3.69 -14.49 -0.21
N ASN A 171 -4.00 -13.57 -1.13
CA ASN A 171 -3.98 -13.78 -2.58
C ASN A 171 -3.38 -12.55 -3.28
N PRO A 172 -2.04 -12.38 -3.26
CA PRO A 172 -1.39 -11.14 -3.69
C PRO A 172 -1.56 -10.82 -5.19
N ASN A 173 -1.96 -11.78 -6.01
CA ASN A 173 -2.28 -11.55 -7.43
C ASN A 173 -3.72 -11.07 -7.65
N SER A 174 -4.56 -11.00 -6.60
CA SER A 174 -5.94 -10.56 -6.76
C SER A 174 -6.00 -9.13 -7.30
N LYS A 175 -6.88 -8.93 -8.28
CA LYS A 175 -7.20 -7.59 -8.77
C LYS A 175 -7.84 -6.78 -7.66
N PHE A 176 -7.29 -5.61 -7.41
CA PHE A 176 -7.84 -4.62 -6.47
C PHE A 176 -7.51 -3.23 -6.99
N ASP A 177 -8.52 -2.54 -7.51
CA ASP A 177 -8.38 -1.24 -8.16
C ASP A 177 -9.10 -0.11 -7.42
N TYR A 178 -9.32 -0.28 -6.11
CA TYR A 178 -9.84 0.76 -5.22
C TYR A 178 -8.71 1.47 -4.44
N VAL A 179 -8.95 2.73 -4.11
CA VAL A 179 -8.04 3.64 -3.39
C VAL A 179 -8.86 4.38 -2.35
N LEU A 180 -8.42 4.34 -1.09
CA LEU A 180 -9.05 5.09 -0.01
C LEU A 180 -8.48 6.50 0.04
N ASP A 181 -9.34 7.50 -0.10
CA ASP A 181 -8.92 8.90 0.03
C ASP A 181 -9.42 9.46 1.36
N LEU A 182 -8.49 9.82 2.24
CA LEU A 182 -8.79 10.52 3.47
C LEU A 182 -8.65 12.03 3.23
N VAL A 183 -9.78 12.72 3.27
CA VAL A 183 -9.90 14.14 2.92
C VAL A 183 -10.21 14.93 4.18
N GLY A 184 -9.62 16.10 4.38
CA GLY A 184 -10.01 16.99 5.48
C GLY A 184 -8.85 17.80 6.02
N GLY A 185 -9.10 18.71 6.96
CA GLY A 185 -8.09 19.66 7.42
C GLY A 185 -6.78 19.06 7.95
N GLN A 186 -5.75 19.91 8.00
CA GLN A 186 -4.48 19.57 8.63
C GLN A 186 -4.68 19.24 10.12
N GLY A 187 -3.91 18.30 10.65
CA GLY A 187 -3.93 17.96 12.08
C GLY A 187 -5.16 17.17 12.56
N VAL A 188 -5.98 16.63 11.63
CA VAL A 188 -7.03 15.63 11.93
C VAL A 188 -6.40 14.26 12.25
N GLY A 189 -5.19 13.97 11.75
CA GLY A 189 -4.46 12.73 12.05
C GLY A 189 -4.62 11.61 11.01
N LYS A 190 -4.95 11.95 9.75
CA LYS A 190 -5.14 11.01 8.62
C LYS A 190 -3.92 10.11 8.40
N THR A 191 -2.75 10.72 8.20
CA THR A 191 -1.47 10.02 7.99
C THR A 191 -1.08 9.20 9.21
N THR A 192 -1.30 9.73 10.42
CA THR A 192 -1.04 8.98 11.67
C THR A 192 -1.94 7.75 11.81
N PHE A 193 -3.23 7.89 11.47
CA PHE A 193 -4.16 6.78 11.47
C PHE A 193 -3.69 5.66 10.53
N LEU A 194 -3.34 6.00 9.27
CA LEU A 194 -2.83 5.03 8.30
C LEU A 194 -1.52 4.36 8.77
N LYS A 195 -0.59 5.14 9.33
CA LYS A 195 0.66 4.61 9.92
C LYS A 195 0.37 3.60 11.02
N LYS A 196 -0.52 3.92 11.95
CA LYS A 196 -0.84 3.04 13.09
C LYS A 196 -1.63 1.80 12.66
N ILE A 197 -2.69 1.97 11.87
CA ILE A 197 -3.55 0.85 11.46
C ILE A 197 -2.80 -0.17 10.60
N SER A 198 -1.75 0.24 9.88
CA SER A 198 -0.88 -0.66 9.13
C SER A 198 -0.04 -1.63 9.98
N ASN A 199 0.03 -1.40 11.30
CA ASN A 199 0.88 -2.16 12.22
C ASN A 199 2.36 -2.24 11.81
N GLY A 200 2.90 -1.17 11.22
CA GLY A 200 4.30 -1.07 10.79
C GLY A 200 4.53 -1.38 9.31
N TRP A 201 3.54 -1.92 8.60
CA TRP A 201 3.61 -2.15 7.15
C TRP A 201 3.04 -0.94 6.39
N TYR A 202 3.69 0.21 6.52
CA TYR A 202 3.30 1.47 5.91
C TYR A 202 4.48 2.15 5.19
N THR A 203 4.19 2.83 4.08
CA THR A 203 5.14 3.80 3.49
C THR A 203 4.40 4.96 2.83
N ASP A 204 5.00 6.15 2.94
CA ASP A 204 4.69 7.37 2.18
C ASP A 204 5.94 7.89 1.43
N GLN A 205 7.01 7.11 1.39
CA GLN A 205 8.31 7.52 0.84
C GLN A 205 8.39 7.18 -0.65
N PHE A 206 7.64 7.94 -1.45
CA PHE A 206 7.67 7.92 -2.92
C PHE A 206 7.13 9.24 -3.47
N THR A 207 7.53 9.61 -4.69
CA THR A 207 7.19 10.91 -5.28
C THR A 207 6.40 10.82 -6.58
N ASP A 208 6.26 9.62 -7.16
CA ASP A 208 5.49 9.35 -8.37
C ASP A 208 5.15 7.84 -8.49
N PHE A 209 4.43 7.46 -9.55
CA PHE A 209 4.03 6.07 -9.84
C PHE A 209 4.79 5.45 -11.03
N LYS A 210 5.90 6.05 -11.46
CA LYS A 210 6.71 5.64 -12.61
C LYS A 210 8.08 5.12 -12.19
N ASP A 211 8.63 5.66 -11.10
CA ASP A 211 9.91 5.27 -10.55
C ASP A 211 9.86 3.83 -10.05
N LYS A 212 10.70 3.00 -10.68
CA LYS A 212 10.80 1.57 -10.36
C LYS A 212 11.57 1.31 -9.08
N ASP A 213 12.43 2.24 -8.64
CA ASP A 213 13.18 2.08 -7.40
C ASP A 213 12.22 2.19 -6.20
N SER A 214 11.22 3.07 -6.30
CA SER A 214 10.12 3.20 -5.32
C SER A 214 9.28 1.92 -5.16
N TYR A 215 9.20 1.05 -6.17
CA TYR A 215 8.38 -0.19 -6.09
C TYR A 215 8.86 -1.13 -4.99
N MET A 216 10.18 -1.23 -4.79
CA MET A 216 10.73 -2.06 -3.72
C MET A 216 10.33 -1.57 -2.34
N ASN A 217 10.25 -0.24 -2.16
CA ASN A 217 9.80 0.35 -0.91
C ASN A 217 8.30 0.10 -0.70
N MET A 218 7.50 0.32 -1.74
CA MET A 218 6.04 0.08 -1.70
C MET A 218 5.69 -1.37 -1.35
N GLN A 219 6.41 -2.36 -1.89
CA GLN A 219 6.15 -3.78 -1.63
C GLN A 219 6.43 -4.24 -0.19
N ARG A 220 7.13 -3.43 0.60
CA ARG A 220 7.37 -3.68 2.03
C ARG A 220 6.19 -3.25 2.89
N ALA A 221 5.28 -2.44 2.34
CA ALA A 221 4.12 -1.93 3.03
C ALA A 221 2.86 -2.69 2.64
N LEU A 222 1.91 -2.78 3.56
CA LEU A 222 0.53 -3.19 3.31
C LEU A 222 -0.30 -1.99 2.84
N ILE A 223 -0.03 -0.82 3.41
CA ILE A 223 -0.67 0.46 3.06
C ILE A 223 0.40 1.39 2.50
N VAL A 224 0.30 1.70 1.21
CA VAL A 224 1.09 2.72 0.52
C VAL A 224 0.28 4.00 0.48
N ASN A 225 0.73 5.04 1.17
CA ASN A 225 0.00 6.31 1.28
C ASN A 225 0.63 7.40 0.42
N ASP A 226 -0.10 7.90 -0.56
CA ASP A 226 0.26 9.11 -1.31
C ASP A 226 -0.10 10.34 -0.46
N ASP A 227 0.84 10.76 0.38
CA ASP A 227 0.64 11.84 1.33
C ASP A 227 0.54 13.19 0.59
N GLU A 228 -0.50 13.95 0.92
CA GLU A 228 -0.87 15.21 0.24
C GLU A 228 -1.08 15.06 -1.28
N MET A 229 -1.33 13.83 -1.75
CA MET A 229 -1.45 13.50 -3.17
C MET A 229 -0.22 13.92 -4.01
N THR A 230 0.97 13.97 -3.39
CA THR A 230 2.22 14.40 -4.03
C THR A 230 2.53 13.57 -5.29
N ALA A 231 2.47 12.24 -5.18
CA ALA A 231 2.75 11.34 -6.30
C ALA A 231 1.68 11.39 -7.38
N THR A 232 0.41 11.55 -6.97
CA THR A 232 -0.72 11.81 -7.88
C THR A 232 -0.48 13.07 -8.68
N ASN A 233 -0.05 14.17 -8.04
CA ASN A 233 0.17 15.45 -8.69
C ASN A 233 1.37 15.43 -9.65
N ASN A 234 2.38 14.60 -9.37
CA ASN A 234 3.55 14.42 -10.22
C ASN A 234 3.33 13.40 -11.36
N SER A 235 2.18 12.72 -11.40
CA SER A 235 1.86 11.69 -12.39
C SER A 235 0.67 12.10 -13.25
N ASP A 236 0.69 11.74 -14.53
CA ASP A 236 -0.52 11.87 -15.34
C ASP A 236 -1.61 10.87 -14.87
N PHE A 237 -2.88 11.23 -15.10
CA PHE A 237 -4.02 10.47 -14.60
C PHE A 237 -4.11 9.06 -15.20
N GLU A 238 -3.63 8.87 -16.44
CA GLU A 238 -3.59 7.56 -17.08
C GLU A 238 -2.56 6.63 -16.41
N THR A 239 -1.38 7.14 -16.06
CA THR A 239 -0.35 6.42 -15.31
C THR A 239 -0.90 6.00 -13.95
N LEU A 240 -1.54 6.92 -13.22
CA LEU A 240 -2.17 6.60 -11.94
C LEU A 240 -3.21 5.48 -12.08
N LYS A 241 -4.14 5.59 -13.04
CA LYS A 241 -5.15 4.56 -13.29
C LYS A 241 -4.52 3.20 -13.64
N LYS A 242 -3.46 3.21 -14.45
CA LYS A 242 -2.72 2.00 -14.82
C LYS A 242 -2.04 1.38 -13.61
N PHE A 243 -1.39 2.18 -12.78
CA PHE A 243 -0.72 1.72 -11.56
C PHE A 243 -1.72 1.12 -10.55
N ILE A 244 -2.83 1.82 -10.30
CA ILE A 244 -3.92 1.32 -9.44
C ILE A 244 -4.48 0.00 -9.98
N SER A 245 -4.62 -0.13 -11.30
CA SER A 245 -5.19 -1.35 -11.91
C SER A 245 -4.16 -2.49 -12.06
N SER A 246 -2.87 -2.23 -11.85
CA SER A 246 -1.81 -3.24 -12.02
C SER A 246 -1.88 -4.31 -10.94
N GLU A 247 -1.81 -5.58 -11.34
CA GLU A 247 -1.74 -6.74 -10.44
C GLU A 247 -0.29 -7.10 -10.09
N GLU A 248 0.65 -6.73 -10.96
CA GLU A 248 2.08 -6.99 -10.81
C GLU A 248 2.90 -5.71 -10.98
N LEU A 249 4.11 -5.71 -10.44
CA LEU A 249 5.15 -4.71 -10.61
C LEU A 249 6.37 -5.38 -11.27
N GLU A 250 6.92 -4.74 -12.30
CA GLU A 250 8.11 -5.21 -13.00
C GLU A 250 9.27 -4.22 -12.84
N TYR A 251 10.31 -4.66 -12.14
CA TYR A 251 11.51 -3.87 -11.84
C TYR A 251 12.76 -4.76 -11.78
N ARG A 252 13.94 -4.15 -11.74
CA ARG A 252 15.21 -4.87 -11.54
C ARG A 252 15.70 -4.56 -10.13
N PRO A 253 15.80 -5.55 -9.22
CA PRO A 253 16.35 -5.31 -7.90
C PRO A 253 17.80 -4.83 -8.00
N PRO A 254 18.30 -4.01 -7.04
CA PRO A 254 19.72 -3.71 -6.89
C PRO A 254 20.56 -4.99 -6.96
N TYR A 255 21.63 -4.94 -7.74
CA TYR A 255 22.53 -6.09 -8.01
C TYR A 255 21.87 -7.29 -8.71
N GLY A 256 20.59 -7.21 -9.05
CA GLY A 256 19.86 -8.19 -9.86
C GLY A 256 20.32 -8.17 -11.32
N ARG A 257 20.62 -9.35 -11.88
CA ARG A 257 21.02 -9.49 -13.29
C ARG A 257 19.84 -9.35 -14.26
N SER A 258 18.64 -9.70 -13.80
CA SER A 258 17.42 -9.74 -14.59
C SER A 258 16.30 -8.95 -13.92
N ALA A 259 15.35 -8.46 -14.72
CA ALA A 259 14.10 -7.93 -14.16
C ALA A 259 13.31 -9.05 -13.49
N VAL A 260 12.54 -8.69 -12.46
CA VAL A 260 11.61 -9.58 -11.76
C VAL A 260 10.20 -9.05 -11.93
N ARG A 261 9.23 -9.96 -11.93
CA ARG A 261 7.81 -9.65 -11.79
C ARG A 261 7.36 -10.10 -10.43
N ARG A 262 6.71 -9.21 -9.70
CA ARG A 262 6.22 -9.47 -8.34
C ARG A 262 4.80 -8.94 -8.24
N PRO A 263 3.91 -9.59 -7.47
CA PRO A 263 2.58 -9.05 -7.25
C PRO A 263 2.63 -7.67 -6.58
N LYS A 264 1.67 -6.82 -6.92
CA LYS A 264 1.40 -5.59 -6.17
C LYS A 264 0.60 -5.96 -4.93
N ASN A 265 1.28 -6.38 -3.87
CA ASN A 265 0.77 -6.96 -2.62
C ASN A 265 0.21 -5.94 -1.59
N PHE A 266 -0.08 -4.72 -2.00
CA PHE A 266 -0.50 -3.63 -1.12
C PHE A 266 -1.72 -2.89 -1.65
N VAL A 267 -2.36 -2.14 -0.76
CA VAL A 267 -3.44 -1.19 -1.09
C VAL A 267 -2.93 0.24 -1.05
N ILE A 268 -3.56 1.11 -1.82
CA ILE A 268 -3.17 2.52 -1.92
C ILE A 268 -4.16 3.37 -1.15
N ALA A 269 -3.66 4.18 -0.24
CA ALA A 269 -4.41 5.28 0.37
C ALA A 269 -3.86 6.62 -0.14
N ARG A 270 -4.65 7.68 -0.04
CA ARG A 270 -4.20 9.04 -0.26
C ARG A 270 -4.71 9.94 0.84
N THR A 271 -3.93 10.95 1.19
CA THR A 271 -4.37 12.00 2.11
C THR A 271 -4.39 13.33 1.37
N THR A 272 -5.38 14.17 1.66
CA THR A 272 -5.37 15.56 1.18
C THR A 272 -6.12 16.48 2.14
N ASN A 273 -5.78 17.76 2.09
CA ASN A 273 -6.53 18.82 2.75
C ASN A 273 -7.50 19.53 1.80
N GLU A 274 -7.38 19.31 0.49
CA GLU A 274 -8.28 19.85 -0.53
C GLU A 274 -9.54 18.99 -0.62
N SER A 275 -10.70 19.57 -0.32
CA SER A 275 -11.98 18.84 -0.29
C SER A 275 -12.50 18.46 -1.67
N THR A 276 -12.09 19.20 -2.69
CA THR A 276 -12.57 19.10 -4.07
C THR A 276 -11.36 18.91 -4.99
N TYR A 277 -10.98 17.66 -5.28
CA TYR A 277 -9.72 17.34 -5.97
C TYR A 277 -9.91 16.34 -7.12
N LEU A 278 -11.09 15.72 -7.23
CA LEU A 278 -11.45 14.79 -8.29
C LEU A 278 -11.82 15.57 -9.56
N LYS A 279 -10.99 15.49 -10.61
CA LYS A 279 -11.02 16.41 -11.76
C LYS A 279 -11.81 15.92 -12.98
N ASP A 280 -12.21 14.65 -13.05
CA ASP A 280 -12.77 14.05 -14.28
C ASP A 280 -13.72 12.88 -13.99
N LYS A 281 -14.99 13.02 -14.41
CA LYS A 281 -16.03 11.99 -14.30
C LYS A 281 -15.61 10.61 -14.85
N THR A 282 -14.63 10.53 -15.76
CA THR A 282 -14.14 9.26 -16.35
C THR A 282 -12.91 8.67 -15.67
N GLY A 283 -13.14 7.75 -14.71
CA GLY A 283 -12.09 6.92 -14.09
C GLY A 283 -11.98 7.04 -12.57
N GLU A 284 -12.83 7.87 -11.97
CA GLU A 284 -12.89 8.13 -10.54
C GLU A 284 -13.52 7.00 -9.72
N ARG A 285 -14.13 5.99 -10.36
CA ARG A 285 -14.70 4.82 -9.66
C ARG A 285 -13.72 4.13 -8.71
N ARG A 286 -12.42 4.29 -8.97
CA ARG A 286 -11.31 3.75 -8.18
C ARG A 286 -11.15 4.46 -6.83
N PHE A 287 -11.59 5.70 -6.72
CA PHE A 287 -11.38 6.53 -5.54
C PHE A 287 -12.59 6.47 -4.62
N MET A 288 -12.32 6.27 -3.33
CA MET A 288 -13.29 6.17 -2.25
C MET A 288 -13.01 7.28 -1.24
N PRO A 289 -13.54 8.50 -1.47
CA PRO A 289 -13.30 9.63 -0.58
C PRO A 289 -14.09 9.53 0.71
N SER A 290 -13.42 9.82 1.82
CA SER A 290 -13.96 9.88 3.18
C SER A 290 -13.54 11.20 3.84
N MET A 291 -14.53 12.06 4.13
CA MET A 291 -14.31 13.37 4.75
C MET A 291 -14.07 13.25 6.25
N ALA A 292 -12.83 13.39 6.67
CA ALA A 292 -12.39 13.43 8.06
C ALA A 292 -12.64 14.82 8.68
N ASN A 293 -13.15 14.84 9.91
CA ASN A 293 -13.46 16.06 10.65
C ASN A 293 -13.04 15.93 12.11
N LYS A 294 -12.01 16.68 12.50
CA LYS A 294 -11.47 16.67 13.88
C LYS A 294 -12.53 16.96 14.94
N ARG A 295 -13.53 17.80 14.66
CA ARG A 295 -14.58 18.16 15.61
C ARG A 295 -15.58 17.02 15.86
N ARG A 296 -15.66 16.04 14.94
CA ARG A 296 -16.52 14.85 15.04
C ARG A 296 -15.78 13.63 15.61
N GLN A 297 -14.48 13.73 15.88
CA GLN A 297 -13.71 12.63 16.46
C GLN A 297 -14.22 12.29 17.86
N ILE A 298 -14.40 11.00 18.11
CA ILE A 298 -14.74 10.46 19.43
C ILE A 298 -13.46 10.01 20.15
N LYS A 299 -12.48 9.55 19.37
CA LYS A 299 -11.19 9.04 19.84
C LYS A 299 -10.05 9.64 19.02
N SER A 300 -8.91 9.83 19.66
CA SER A 300 -7.68 10.30 19.03
C SER A 300 -6.99 9.15 18.29
N PRO A 301 -6.65 9.31 16.99
CA PRO A 301 -5.85 8.31 16.29
C PRO A 301 -4.42 8.19 16.86
N ILE A 302 -3.95 9.21 17.58
CA ILE A 302 -2.60 9.22 18.17
C ILE A 302 -2.56 8.39 19.46
N THR A 303 -3.51 8.59 20.36
CA THR A 303 -3.46 7.98 21.71
C THR A 303 -4.34 6.75 21.85
N ASP A 304 -5.50 6.73 21.20
CA ASP A 304 -6.55 5.76 21.52
C ASP A 304 -6.62 4.62 20.51
N LEU A 305 -5.98 4.75 19.35
CA LEU A 305 -5.83 3.64 18.39
C LEU A 305 -4.67 2.76 18.85
N THR A 306 -4.96 1.85 19.77
CA THR A 306 -4.00 0.95 20.41
C THR A 306 -3.73 -0.30 19.57
N PRO A 307 -2.60 -1.02 19.79
CA PRO A 307 -2.33 -2.29 19.12
C PRO A 307 -3.46 -3.32 19.27
N GLU A 308 -4.13 -3.35 20.44
CA GLU A 308 -5.25 -4.26 20.68
C GLU A 308 -6.46 -3.95 19.77
N ILE A 309 -6.84 -2.67 19.67
CA ILE A 309 -7.94 -2.26 18.77
C ILE A 309 -7.58 -2.56 17.31
N ILE A 310 -6.32 -2.33 16.93
CA ILE A 310 -5.82 -2.61 15.58
C ILE A 310 -5.90 -4.12 15.31
N LYS A 311 -5.48 -4.97 16.26
CA LYS A 311 -5.55 -6.43 16.12
C LYS A 311 -6.98 -6.93 16.00
N GLN A 312 -7.88 -6.50 16.88
CA GLN A 312 -9.30 -6.84 16.80
C GLN A 312 -9.95 -6.39 15.48
N PHE A 313 -9.64 -5.19 15.01
CA PHE A 313 -10.13 -4.69 13.72
C PHE A 313 -9.64 -5.52 12.53
N TRP A 314 -8.36 -5.88 12.50
CA TRP A 314 -7.82 -6.76 11.46
C TRP A 314 -8.42 -8.16 11.53
N GLY A 315 -8.67 -8.68 12.74
CA GLY A 315 -9.37 -9.95 12.95
C GLY A 315 -10.76 -9.96 12.30
N GLU A 316 -11.55 -8.91 12.51
CA GLU A 316 -12.85 -8.71 11.84
C GLU A 316 -12.71 -8.67 10.30
N CYS A 317 -11.70 -7.97 9.77
CA CYS A 317 -11.48 -7.87 8.33
C CYS A 317 -11.07 -9.22 7.71
N VAL A 318 -10.28 -10.03 8.42
CA VAL A 318 -9.92 -11.39 7.99
C VAL A 318 -11.12 -12.32 8.05
N HIS A 319 -11.99 -12.17 9.06
CA HIS A 319 -13.24 -12.90 9.13
C HIS A 319 -14.11 -12.62 7.90
N TYR A 320 -14.35 -11.35 7.55
CA TYR A 320 -15.08 -11.00 6.33
C TYR A 320 -14.45 -11.58 5.06
N TYR A 321 -13.12 -11.55 4.95
CA TYR A 321 -12.42 -12.17 3.82
C TYR A 321 -12.70 -13.68 3.72
N LYS A 322 -12.61 -14.40 4.85
CA LYS A 322 -12.84 -15.86 4.92
C LYS A 322 -14.30 -16.24 4.69
N GLU A 323 -15.25 -15.39 5.06
CA GLU A 323 -16.67 -15.55 4.73
C GLU A 323 -16.97 -15.32 3.23
N GLY A 324 -15.99 -14.88 2.44
CA GLY A 324 -16.12 -14.70 1.01
C GLY A 324 -16.64 -13.31 0.62
N PHE A 325 -16.22 -12.26 1.33
CA PHE A 325 -16.54 -10.87 0.97
C PHE A 325 -16.35 -10.62 -0.53
N ASN A 326 -17.43 -10.19 -1.19
CA ASN A 326 -17.46 -10.02 -2.63
C ASN A 326 -17.03 -8.60 -3.02
N PHE A 327 -15.94 -8.50 -3.79
CA PHE A 327 -15.46 -7.22 -4.32
C PHE A 327 -16.20 -6.77 -5.59
N MET A 328 -17.07 -7.62 -6.14
CA MET A 328 -18.00 -7.25 -7.22
C MET A 328 -19.22 -6.58 -6.59
N LEU A 329 -19.18 -5.26 -6.52
CA LEU A 329 -20.23 -4.44 -5.93
C LEU A 329 -21.51 -4.52 -6.74
N SER A 330 -22.65 -4.52 -6.05
CA SER A 330 -23.98 -4.38 -6.63
C SER A 330 -24.18 -3.01 -7.26
N ASP A 331 -25.23 -2.85 -8.08
CA ASP A 331 -25.57 -1.56 -8.69
C ASP A 331 -25.87 -0.49 -7.61
N GLU A 332 -26.55 -0.88 -6.52
CA GLU A 332 -26.85 -0.01 -5.38
C GLU A 332 -25.58 0.46 -4.66
N GLU A 333 -24.62 -0.44 -4.41
CA GLU A 333 -23.34 -0.09 -3.79
C GLU A 333 -22.49 0.83 -4.70
N ASN A 334 -22.53 0.60 -6.01
CA ASN A 334 -21.85 1.46 -6.98
C ASN A 334 -22.48 2.86 -7.03
N GLU A 335 -23.82 2.96 -7.01
CA GLU A 335 -24.54 4.23 -6.96
C GLU A 335 -24.23 4.98 -5.66
N LEU A 336 -24.19 4.28 -4.52
CA LEU A 336 -23.84 4.85 -3.23
C LEU A 336 -22.41 5.45 -3.22
N LEU A 337 -21.43 4.74 -3.79
CA LEU A 337 -20.07 5.27 -3.95
C LEU A 337 -20.02 6.47 -4.90
N GLU A 338 -20.81 6.44 -5.97
CA GLU A 338 -20.87 7.51 -6.96
C GLU A 338 -21.49 8.79 -6.40
N GLU A 339 -22.61 8.69 -5.69
CA GLU A 339 -23.23 9.82 -5.01
C GLU A 339 -22.28 10.47 -4.00
N ASN A 340 -21.54 9.65 -3.23
CA ASN A 340 -20.54 10.18 -2.32
C ASN A 340 -19.41 10.91 -3.06
N ARG A 341 -18.90 10.37 -4.18
CA ARG A 341 -17.85 11.01 -4.99
C ARG A 341 -18.23 12.40 -5.50
N LYS A 342 -19.51 12.64 -5.84
CA LYS A 342 -19.99 13.95 -6.31
C LYS A 342 -19.65 15.09 -5.36
N SER A 343 -19.61 14.82 -4.05
CA SER A 343 -19.27 15.82 -3.02
C SER A 343 -17.77 16.19 -2.95
N PHE A 344 -16.91 15.45 -3.66
CA PHE A 344 -15.45 15.65 -3.70
C PHE A 344 -14.94 16.01 -5.10
N MET A 345 -15.86 16.15 -6.06
CA MET A 345 -15.55 16.66 -7.38
C MET A 345 -14.96 18.06 -7.26
N TYR A 346 -13.89 18.29 -8.00
CA TYR A 346 -13.36 19.61 -8.25
C TYR A 346 -14.47 20.43 -8.91
N ILE A 347 -15.09 21.31 -8.13
CA ILE A 347 -15.97 22.34 -8.66
C ILE A 347 -15.04 23.41 -9.19
N ASP A 348 -14.94 23.49 -10.50
CA ASP A 348 -14.15 24.53 -11.09
C ASP A 348 -14.84 25.88 -10.86
N GLU A 349 -14.17 26.86 -10.26
CA GLU A 349 -14.72 28.22 -10.11
C GLU A 349 -15.27 28.76 -11.43
N ALA A 350 -14.59 28.47 -12.54
CA ALA A 350 -15.12 28.88 -13.84
C ALA A 350 -16.30 28.02 -14.31
N GLU A 351 -16.45 26.77 -13.87
CA GLU A 351 -17.68 26.01 -14.11
C GLU A 351 -18.85 26.62 -13.35
N THR A 352 -18.66 27.02 -12.08
CA THR A 352 -19.68 27.75 -11.31
C THR A 352 -20.04 29.06 -12.00
N GLN A 353 -19.05 29.85 -12.43
CA GLN A 353 -19.30 31.09 -13.16
C GLN A 353 -19.97 30.84 -14.52
N ILE A 354 -19.64 29.75 -15.22
CA ILE A 354 -20.32 29.38 -16.47
C ILE A 354 -21.77 29.03 -16.18
N GLU A 355 -22.07 28.24 -15.15
CA GLU A 355 -23.44 27.92 -14.73
C GLU A 355 -24.23 29.18 -14.35
N GLU A 356 -23.63 30.11 -13.62
CA GLU A 356 -24.24 31.43 -13.32
C GLU A 356 -24.54 32.21 -14.60
N VAL A 357 -23.61 32.23 -15.56
CA VAL A 357 -23.81 32.85 -16.87
C VAL A 357 -24.95 32.18 -17.63
N LEU A 358 -25.01 30.84 -17.66
CA LEU A 358 -26.05 30.10 -18.37
C LEU A 358 -27.42 30.28 -17.73
N ALA A 359 -27.49 30.31 -16.39
CA ALA A 359 -28.73 30.55 -15.64
C ALA A 359 -29.25 31.98 -15.83
N GLY A 360 -28.35 32.97 -15.89
CA GLY A 360 -28.67 34.37 -16.16
C GLY A 360 -28.87 34.72 -17.63
N TRP A 361 -28.56 33.81 -18.57
CA TRP A 361 -28.60 34.11 -19.99
C TRP A 361 -30.05 34.19 -20.53
N PRO A 362 -30.47 35.34 -21.08
CA PRO A 362 -31.86 35.53 -21.50
C PRO A 362 -32.21 34.86 -22.84
N GLY A 363 -31.21 34.35 -23.57
CA GLY A 363 -31.38 33.80 -24.92
C GLY A 363 -31.45 32.27 -24.96
N THR A 364 -31.96 31.73 -26.07
CA THR A 364 -31.92 30.28 -26.35
C THR A 364 -30.64 29.81 -27.05
N PHE A 365 -29.68 30.72 -27.28
CA PHE A 365 -28.41 30.43 -27.94
C PHE A 365 -27.28 31.29 -27.36
N ILE A 366 -26.12 30.69 -27.08
CA ILE A 366 -24.93 31.35 -26.55
C ILE A 366 -23.67 30.81 -27.24
N THR A 367 -22.69 31.66 -27.50
CA THR A 367 -21.40 31.24 -28.08
C THR A 367 -20.31 31.12 -27.01
N SER A 368 -19.29 30.30 -27.22
CA SER A 368 -18.15 30.20 -26.28
C SER A 368 -17.48 31.55 -26.03
N SER A 369 -17.43 32.43 -27.03
CA SER A 369 -16.91 33.79 -26.89
C SER A 369 -17.79 34.70 -26.02
N GLN A 370 -19.12 34.49 -26.03
CA GLN A 370 -20.02 35.23 -25.14
C GLN A 370 -19.88 34.74 -23.71
N ILE A 371 -19.82 33.42 -23.50
CA ILE A 371 -19.53 32.83 -22.19
C ILE A 371 -18.21 33.42 -21.65
N ALA A 372 -17.13 33.37 -22.42
CA ALA A 372 -15.85 33.93 -22.01
C ALA A 372 -15.92 35.43 -21.65
N LYS A 373 -16.70 36.21 -22.41
CA LYS A 373 -16.87 37.64 -22.15
C LYS A 373 -17.57 37.92 -20.82
N GLU A 374 -18.61 37.16 -20.49
CA GLU A 374 -19.30 37.27 -19.19
C GLU A 374 -18.39 36.85 -18.02
N LEU A 375 -17.42 35.97 -18.27
CA LEU A 375 -16.35 35.62 -17.32
C LEU A 375 -15.22 36.65 -17.23
N GLY A 376 -15.33 37.79 -17.92
CA GLY A 376 -14.31 38.83 -17.95
C GLY A 376 -13.13 38.59 -18.91
N GLU A 377 -13.22 37.59 -19.79
CA GLU A 377 -12.19 37.29 -20.81
C GLU A 377 -12.61 37.80 -22.20
N GLU A 378 -12.01 38.90 -22.64
CA GLU A 378 -12.31 39.50 -23.94
C GLU A 378 -11.72 38.74 -25.14
N ASN A 379 -10.65 37.95 -24.94
CA ASN A 379 -9.96 37.27 -26.04
C ASN A 379 -9.76 35.78 -25.80
N LEU A 380 -10.85 35.03 -26.03
CA LEU A 380 -10.85 33.57 -25.92
C LEU A 380 -9.82 32.87 -26.81
N ILE A 381 -9.40 33.47 -27.93
CA ILE A 381 -8.38 32.89 -28.82
C ILE A 381 -7.01 32.85 -28.13
N LYS A 382 -6.71 33.87 -27.30
CA LYS A 382 -5.47 33.92 -26.51
C LYS A 382 -5.55 33.04 -25.26
N ASN A 383 -6.74 32.86 -24.68
CA ASN A 383 -6.96 32.00 -23.52
C ASN A 383 -7.44 30.58 -23.91
N ARG A 384 -6.52 29.78 -24.47
CA ARG A 384 -6.81 28.40 -24.92
C ARG A 384 -7.28 27.47 -23.79
N LYS A 385 -6.85 27.73 -22.54
CA LYS A 385 -7.24 26.94 -21.37
C LYS A 385 -8.73 27.14 -21.07
N LEU A 386 -9.20 28.39 -21.05
CA LEU A 386 -10.62 28.70 -20.88
C LEU A 386 -11.46 28.18 -22.05
N ALA A 387 -10.98 28.30 -23.28
CA ALA A 387 -11.70 27.83 -24.47
C ALA A 387 -11.99 26.31 -24.44
N LYS A 388 -11.00 25.49 -24.08
CA LYS A 388 -11.16 24.04 -23.93
C LYS A 388 -12.16 23.68 -22.85
N LYS A 389 -12.18 24.47 -21.79
CA LYS A 389 -12.99 24.25 -20.60
C LYS A 389 -14.45 24.62 -20.79
N ILE A 390 -14.74 25.78 -21.39
CA ILE A 390 -16.09 26.14 -21.84
C ILE A 390 -16.63 25.04 -22.75
N LYS A 391 -15.82 24.57 -23.71
CA LYS A 391 -16.22 23.46 -24.59
C LYS A 391 -16.56 22.20 -23.80
N TYR A 392 -15.69 21.77 -22.88
CA TYR A 392 -15.92 20.56 -22.09
C TYR A 392 -17.21 20.63 -21.27
N ILE A 393 -17.44 21.74 -20.56
CA ILE A 393 -18.64 21.93 -19.74
C ILE A 393 -19.89 21.90 -20.62
N MET A 394 -19.91 22.70 -21.69
CA MET A 394 -21.06 22.81 -22.57
C MET A 394 -21.36 21.54 -23.37
N ASP A 395 -20.34 20.77 -23.77
CA ASP A 395 -20.52 19.50 -24.48
C ASP A 395 -21.11 18.40 -23.55
N ASN A 396 -21.05 18.58 -22.23
CA ASN A 396 -21.57 17.64 -21.22
C ASN A 396 -22.77 18.20 -20.42
N HIS A 397 -23.30 19.37 -20.80
CA HIS A 397 -24.37 20.03 -20.07
C HIS A 397 -25.75 19.44 -20.43
N LYS A 398 -26.61 19.19 -19.44
CA LYS A 398 -27.92 18.52 -19.65
C LYS A 398 -28.94 19.36 -20.44
N GLU A 399 -28.93 20.68 -20.24
CA GLU A 399 -29.90 21.61 -20.87
C GLU A 399 -29.39 22.32 -22.14
N TRP A 400 -28.15 22.09 -22.57
CA TRP A 400 -27.55 22.82 -23.70
C TRP A 400 -26.90 21.86 -24.68
N GLU A 401 -27.14 22.05 -25.98
CA GLU A 401 -26.54 21.22 -27.03
C GLU A 401 -25.81 22.03 -28.10
N PRO A 402 -24.75 21.49 -28.73
CA PRO A 402 -24.01 22.17 -29.79
C PRO A 402 -24.91 22.55 -30.98
N ALA A 403 -24.82 23.80 -31.43
CA ALA A 403 -25.63 24.30 -32.53
C ALA A 403 -24.94 25.40 -33.35
N HIS A 404 -25.54 25.69 -34.50
CA HIS A 404 -25.17 26.83 -35.35
C HIS A 404 -26.34 27.80 -35.47
N LYS A 405 -26.07 29.10 -35.35
CA LYS A 405 -27.07 30.17 -35.54
C LYS A 405 -26.49 31.29 -36.37
N LYS A 406 -27.27 31.80 -37.34
CA LYS A 406 -26.90 33.01 -38.08
C LYS A 406 -27.14 34.23 -37.18
N ILE A 407 -26.08 34.99 -36.93
CA ILE A 407 -26.11 36.25 -36.18
C ILE A 407 -25.53 37.33 -37.10
N ASN A 408 -26.33 38.34 -37.44
CA ASN A 408 -25.98 39.40 -38.40
C ASN A 408 -25.48 38.86 -39.76
N GLY A 409 -26.17 37.84 -40.29
CA GLY A 409 -25.82 37.21 -41.58
C GLY A 409 -24.65 36.23 -41.53
N ILE A 410 -23.91 36.16 -40.42
CA ILE A 410 -22.74 35.28 -40.25
C ILE A 410 -23.14 34.05 -39.43
N SER A 411 -22.82 32.86 -39.93
CA SER A 411 -23.02 31.61 -39.18
C SER A 411 -22.02 31.53 -38.02
N LYS A 412 -22.52 31.50 -36.78
CA LYS A 412 -21.71 31.29 -35.58
C LYS A 412 -22.02 29.93 -34.96
N ARG A 413 -20.95 29.25 -34.51
CA ARG A 413 -21.04 28.03 -33.70
C ARG A 413 -21.21 28.41 -32.23
N GLY A 414 -22.06 27.70 -31.52
CA GLY A 414 -22.33 27.89 -30.11
C GLY A 414 -23.16 26.73 -29.57
N TYR A 415 -23.99 27.03 -28.58
CA TYR A 415 -24.84 26.07 -27.89
C TYR A 415 -26.25 26.64 -27.82
N LYS A 416 -27.26 25.79 -28.01
CA LYS A 416 -28.67 26.16 -27.85
C LYS A 416 -29.29 25.43 -26.67
N LYS A 417 -30.24 26.08 -26.01
CA LYS A 417 -31.00 25.47 -24.90
C LYS A 417 -31.94 24.40 -25.47
N VAL A 418 -31.99 23.23 -24.84
CA VAL A 418 -32.84 22.08 -25.20
C VAL A 418 -34.27 22.31 -24.72
#